data_AF-A0AAV9KXI2-F1
#
_entry.id   AF-A0AAV9KXI2-F1
#
_cell.length_a   1.000
_cell.length_b   1.000
_cell.length_c   1.000
_cell.angle_alpha   90.00
_cell.angle_beta   90.00
_cell.angle_gamma   90.00
#
_symmetry.space_group_name_H-M   'P 1'
#
loop_
_entity.id
_entity.type
_entity.pdbx_description
1 polymer ?
#
loop_
_entity_poly.entity_id
_entity_poly.type
_entity_poly.pdbx_seq_one_letter_code
_entity_poly.pdbx_strand_id
1 'polypeptide(L)'
;MIVNEDLQYAVIGKFSYGWLDLQDLRMILPKQCELKNECTIGYFSNRYVLIRASSMEDYVHLLSKPDFYIGQKNWYYPMRTLKWDPLFDPEEETTIAIAWISFPSLPPNFFFEKRQYFH
;
A
#
# COMPACT_ATOMS: atom_id res chain seq x y z
N MET A 1 -23.05 -6.55 7.98
CA MET A 1 -21.83 -7.34 8.26
C MET A 1 -21.35 -7.91 6.95
N ILE A 2 -20.38 -7.26 6.30
CA ILE A 2 -19.77 -7.79 5.08
C ILE A 2 -18.67 -8.75 5.55
N VAL A 3 -18.79 -10.00 5.10
CA VAL A 3 -17.90 -11.12 5.44
C VAL A 3 -16.47 -10.77 5.03
N ASN A 4 -15.57 -10.76 6.00
CA ASN A 4 -14.16 -10.35 5.88
C ASN A 4 -13.28 -11.52 5.42
N GLU A 5 -13.83 -12.41 4.60
CA GLU A 5 -13.13 -13.59 4.11
C GLU A 5 -12.34 -13.14 2.87
N ASP A 6 -11.01 -13.25 2.97
CA ASP A 6 -10.02 -13.07 1.91
C ASP A 6 -9.51 -11.65 1.57
N LEU A 7 -9.57 -10.68 2.50
CA LEU A 7 -8.92 -9.37 2.35
C LEU A 7 -7.58 -9.22 3.11
N GLN A 8 -7.04 -10.32 3.64
CA GLN A 8 -5.79 -10.31 4.42
C GLN A 8 -4.58 -9.70 3.69
N TYR A 9 -4.53 -9.83 2.36
CA TYR A 9 -3.47 -9.31 1.50
C TYR A 9 -4.00 -8.27 0.51
N ALA A 10 -5.02 -7.52 0.91
CA ALA A 10 -5.59 -6.44 0.13
C ALA A 10 -4.79 -5.14 0.31
N VAL A 11 -4.53 -4.47 -0.80
CA VAL A 11 -3.85 -3.19 -0.91
C VAL A 11 -4.71 -2.28 -1.78
N ILE A 12 -4.79 -1.01 -1.41
CA ILE A 12 -5.46 0.01 -2.20
C ILE A 12 -4.41 0.71 -3.06
N GLY A 13 -4.58 0.67 -4.38
CA GLY A 13 -3.81 1.47 -5.32
C GLY A 13 -4.52 2.79 -5.61
N LYS A 14 -3.95 3.91 -5.17
CA LYS A 14 -4.47 5.26 -5.41
C LYS A 14 -3.68 5.95 -6.52
N PHE A 15 -4.34 6.32 -7.60
CA PHE A 15 -3.74 7.12 -8.66
C PHE A 15 -3.80 8.61 -8.33
N SER A 16 -2.67 9.30 -8.48
CA SER A 16 -2.59 10.75 -8.21
C SER A 16 -3.37 11.56 -9.25
N TYR A 17 -3.18 11.22 -10.52
CA TYR A 17 -3.84 11.83 -11.65
C TYR A 17 -3.92 10.83 -12.81
N GLY A 18 -4.85 11.09 -13.72
CA GLY A 18 -5.17 10.18 -14.80
C GLY A 18 -5.82 8.89 -14.30
N TRP A 19 -6.42 8.17 -15.24
CA TRP A 19 -7.08 6.90 -14.97
C TRP A 19 -7.03 6.04 -16.22
N LEU A 20 -6.93 4.75 -16.01
CA LEU A 20 -6.88 3.74 -17.06
C LEU A 20 -8.11 2.83 -16.90
N ASP A 21 -8.56 2.23 -18.00
CA ASP A 21 -9.63 1.26 -17.92
C ASP A 21 -9.26 0.10 -16.98
N LEU A 22 -10.24 -0.42 -16.23
CA LEU A 22 -9.98 -1.47 -15.25
C LEU A 22 -9.37 -2.73 -15.90
N GLN A 23 -9.74 -3.05 -17.14
CA GLN A 23 -9.18 -4.20 -17.86
C GLN A 23 -7.72 -3.97 -18.23
N ASP A 24 -7.37 -2.75 -18.65
CA ASP A 24 -5.98 -2.37 -18.90
C ASP A 24 -5.16 -2.48 -17.60
N LEU A 25 -5.70 -1.97 -16.49
CA LEU A 25 -5.08 -2.06 -15.16
C LEU A 25 -4.83 -3.51 -14.75
N ARG A 26 -5.80 -4.40 -14.96
CA ARG A 26 -5.65 -5.85 -14.70
C ARG A 26 -4.50 -6.49 -15.46
N MET A 27 -4.23 -6.02 -16.68
CA MET A 27 -3.16 -6.56 -17.52
C MET A 27 -1.79 -5.99 -17.17
N ILE A 28 -1.70 -4.70 -16.85
CA ILE A 28 -0.41 -4.00 -16.70
C ILE A 28 0.09 -3.97 -15.25
N LEU A 29 -0.79 -3.85 -14.25
CA LEU A 29 -0.38 -3.70 -12.85
C LEU A 29 0.44 -4.88 -12.33
N PRO A 30 0.08 -6.16 -12.56
CA PRO A 30 0.88 -7.26 -12.05
C PRO A 30 2.33 -7.23 -12.57
N LYS A 31 2.49 -6.86 -13.84
CA LYS A 31 3.80 -6.78 -14.50
C LYS A 31 4.60 -5.56 -14.05
N GLN A 32 3.97 -4.39 -13.98
CA GLN A 32 4.63 -3.12 -13.65
C GLN A 32 4.89 -2.96 -12.14
N CYS A 33 4.12 -3.62 -11.30
CA CYS A 33 4.37 -3.74 -9.86
C CYS A 33 5.30 -4.90 -9.51
N GLU A 34 5.86 -5.61 -10.50
CA GLU A 34 6.82 -6.72 -10.30
C GLU A 34 6.27 -7.84 -9.40
N LEU A 35 4.96 -8.12 -9.47
CA LEU A 35 4.31 -9.14 -8.66
C LEU A 35 4.67 -10.53 -9.18
N LYS A 36 5.04 -11.42 -8.26
CA LYS A 36 5.50 -12.77 -8.59
C LYS A 36 4.35 -13.74 -8.82
N ASN A 37 3.25 -13.55 -8.10
CA ASN A 37 2.08 -14.42 -8.17
C ASN A 37 0.90 -13.69 -8.80
N GLU A 38 -0.12 -14.45 -9.18
CA GLU A 38 -1.37 -13.89 -9.66
C GLU A 38 -2.03 -13.02 -8.57
N CYS A 39 -2.62 -11.91 -8.99
CA CYS A 39 -3.36 -11.03 -8.11
C CYS A 39 -4.72 -10.69 -8.72
N THR A 40 -5.70 -10.42 -7.86
CA THR A 40 -7.03 -9.99 -8.30
C THR A 40 -7.12 -8.47 -8.18
N ILE A 41 -7.50 -7.80 -9.26
CA ILE A 41 -7.65 -6.34 -9.30
C ILE A 41 -9.13 -5.98 -9.49
N GLY A 42 -9.67 -5.28 -8.49
CA GLY A 42 -11.04 -4.79 -8.45
C GLY A 42 -11.10 -3.27 -8.54
N TYR A 43 -12.21 -2.77 -9.09
CA TYR A 43 -12.53 -1.35 -8.97
C TYR A 43 -12.97 -1.06 -7.54
N PHE A 44 -12.43 0.01 -6.94
CA PHE A 44 -12.84 0.45 -5.60
C PHE A 44 -13.60 1.77 -5.66
N SER A 45 -13.03 2.81 -6.27
CA SER A 45 -13.71 4.09 -6.51
C SER A 45 -12.97 4.93 -7.57
N ASN A 46 -13.36 6.19 -7.75
CA ASN A 46 -12.71 7.10 -8.69
C ASN A 46 -11.23 7.34 -8.30
N ARG A 47 -10.31 6.80 -9.11
CA ARG A 47 -8.84 6.76 -8.88
C ARG A 47 -8.33 5.70 -7.91
N TYR A 48 -9.20 4.82 -7.39
CA TYR A 48 -8.80 3.77 -6.46
C TYR A 48 -9.06 2.38 -7.05
N VAL A 49 -8.05 1.53 -6.99
CA VAL A 49 -8.15 0.10 -7.26
C VAL A 49 -7.91 -0.70 -6.00
N LEU A 50 -8.63 -1.81 -5.86
CA LEU A 50 -8.34 -2.81 -4.84
C LEU A 50 -7.47 -3.90 -5.47
N ILE A 51 -6.28 -4.10 -4.95
CA ILE A 51 -5.33 -5.13 -5.39
C ILE A 51 -5.27 -6.19 -4.29
N ARG A 52 -5.68 -7.41 -4.60
CA ARG A 52 -5.59 -8.56 -3.69
C ARG A 52 -4.44 -9.44 -4.13
N ALA A 53 -3.35 -9.40 -3.39
CA ALA A 53 -2.23 -10.31 -3.60
C ALA A 53 -2.59 -11.72 -3.11
N SER A 54 -2.05 -12.74 -3.78
CA SER A 54 -2.18 -14.13 -3.36
C SER A 54 -1.13 -14.55 -2.33
N SER A 55 -0.05 -13.76 -2.20
CA SER A 55 1.08 -14.05 -1.31
C SER A 55 1.40 -12.87 -0.37
N MET A 56 1.93 -13.18 0.81
CA MET A 56 2.45 -12.18 1.74
C MET A 56 3.65 -11.42 1.16
N GLU A 57 4.46 -12.08 0.32
CA GLU A 57 5.62 -11.45 -0.31
C GLU A 57 5.21 -10.31 -1.24
N ASP A 58 4.23 -10.55 -2.12
CA ASP A 58 3.70 -9.54 -3.04
C ASP A 58 2.97 -8.43 -2.28
N TYR A 59 2.25 -8.77 -1.21
CA TYR A 59 1.62 -7.79 -0.31
C TYR A 59 2.63 -6.85 0.33
N VAL A 60 3.72 -7.39 0.89
CA VAL A 60 4.81 -6.59 1.45
C VAL A 60 5.50 -5.79 0.37
N HIS A 61 5.75 -6.35 -0.81
CA HIS A 61 6.35 -5.63 -1.94
C HIS A 61 5.53 -4.39 -2.33
N LEU A 62 4.21 -4.57 -2.47
CA LEU A 62 3.29 -3.47 -2.78
C LEU A 62 3.37 -2.36 -1.73
N LEU A 63 3.38 -2.68 -0.43
CA LEU A 63 3.42 -1.67 0.63
C LEU A 63 4.80 -1.09 0.92
N SER A 64 5.88 -1.74 0.47
CA SER A 64 7.26 -1.29 0.74
C SER A 64 7.71 -0.18 -0.21
N LYS A 65 7.13 -0.10 -1.41
CA LYS A 65 7.44 0.95 -2.39
C LYS A 65 6.50 2.15 -2.16
N PRO A 66 7.02 3.39 -2.08
CA PRO A 66 6.21 4.57 -1.81
C PRO A 66 5.28 4.94 -2.96
N ASP A 67 5.75 4.78 -4.20
CA ASP A 67 5.01 5.08 -5.42
C ASP A 67 5.39 4.05 -6.52
N PHE A 68 4.41 3.67 -7.33
CA PHE A 68 4.57 2.95 -8.58
C PHE A 68 4.25 3.86 -9.76
N TYR A 69 5.02 3.80 -10.83
CA TYR A 69 4.76 4.57 -12.05
C TYR A 69 4.19 3.66 -13.13
N ILE A 70 2.87 3.70 -13.29
CA ILE A 70 2.14 2.83 -14.22
C ILE A 70 2.16 3.44 -15.61
N GLY A 71 2.85 2.79 -16.55
CA GLY A 71 3.07 3.30 -17.90
C GLY A 71 2.08 2.75 -18.92
N GLN A 72 1.39 3.61 -19.67
CA GLN A 72 0.54 3.22 -20.80
C GLN A 72 0.46 4.33 -21.86
N LYS A 73 0.57 3.98 -23.15
CA LYS A 73 0.41 4.89 -24.31
C LYS A 73 1.20 6.20 -24.16
N ASN A 74 2.48 6.11 -23.78
CA ASN A 74 3.41 7.22 -23.53
C ASN A 74 3.11 8.12 -22.30
N TRP A 75 2.15 7.74 -21.46
CA TRP A 75 1.89 8.42 -20.19
C TRP A 75 2.30 7.54 -19.01
N TYR A 76 2.69 8.19 -17.92
CA TYR A 76 2.98 7.55 -16.65
C TYR A 76 2.04 8.09 -15.58
N TYR A 77 1.37 7.18 -14.89
CA TYR A 77 0.40 7.48 -13.85
C TYR A 77 0.98 7.05 -12.49
N PRO A 78 1.31 8.01 -11.60
CA PRO A 78 1.80 7.68 -10.27
C PRO A 78 0.69 7.07 -9.43
N MET A 79 0.96 5.88 -8.89
CA MET A 79 0.07 5.12 -8.03
C MET A 79 0.74 4.89 -6.68
N ARG A 80 0.08 5.30 -5.60
CA ARG A 80 0.46 4.98 -4.22
C ARG A 80 -0.26 3.74 -3.74
N THR A 81 0.40 2.95 -2.92
CA THR A 81 -0.19 1.80 -2.25
C THR A 81 -0.51 2.15 -0.80
N LEU A 82 -1.73 1.83 -0.39
CA LEU A 82 -2.21 2.01 0.98
C LEU A 82 -2.70 0.66 1.50
N LYS A 83 -2.50 0.40 2.78
CA LYS A 83 -3.05 -0.82 3.40
C LYS A 83 -4.57 -0.75 3.35
N TRP A 84 -5.22 -1.85 2.95
CA TRP A 84 -6.67 -1.98 3.06
C TRP A 84 -7.11 -1.93 4.53
N ASP A 85 -8.14 -1.14 4.82
CA ASP A 85 -8.80 -1.07 6.12
C ASP A 85 -10.32 -1.10 5.92
N PRO A 86 -11.10 -1.84 6.74
CA PRO A 86 -12.57 -1.84 6.65
C PRO A 86 -13.22 -0.47 6.86
N LEU A 87 -12.52 0.44 7.55
CA LEU A 87 -12.92 1.83 7.78
C LEU A 87 -12.31 2.78 6.76
N PHE A 88 -11.66 2.26 5.70
CA PHE A 88 -11.10 3.08 4.65
C PHE A 88 -12.21 3.81 3.90
N ASP A 89 -12.16 5.14 3.96
CA ASP A 89 -13.05 6.02 3.23
C ASP A 89 -12.25 6.76 2.14
N PRO A 90 -12.55 6.54 0.85
CA PRO A 90 -11.86 7.24 -0.23
C PRO A 90 -12.11 8.75 -0.27
N GLU A 91 -13.16 9.25 0.37
CA GLU A 91 -13.47 10.69 0.46
C GLU A 91 -12.73 11.36 1.64
N GLU A 92 -12.56 10.61 2.74
CA GLU A 92 -11.82 11.04 3.94
C GLU A 92 -10.40 10.45 3.89
N GLU A 93 -9.55 10.96 2.99
CA GLU A 93 -8.16 10.49 2.91
C GLU A 93 -7.46 10.68 4.27
N THR A 94 -7.16 9.56 4.95
CA THR A 94 -6.41 9.58 6.21
C THR A 94 -5.04 10.19 5.97
N THR A 95 -4.87 11.43 6.39
CA THR A 95 -3.60 12.15 6.25
C THR A 95 -2.57 11.44 7.13
N ILE A 96 -1.56 10.81 6.51
CA ILE A 96 -0.38 10.35 7.24
C ILE A 96 0.42 11.60 7.65
N ALA A 97 0.29 12.00 8.91
CA ALA A 97 1.05 13.10 9.49
C ALA A 97 2.24 12.54 10.31
N ILE A 98 3.41 13.16 10.17
CA ILE A 98 4.53 12.90 11.07
C ILE A 98 4.17 13.51 12.43
N ALA A 99 3.93 12.65 13.42
CA ALA A 99 3.78 13.07 14.81
C ALA A 99 5.10 12.85 15.55
N TRP A 100 5.70 13.94 16.04
CA TRP A 100 6.77 13.84 17.03
C TRP A 100 6.12 13.60 18.40
N ILE A 101 6.21 12.37 18.91
CA ILE A 101 5.75 12.05 20.27
C ILE A 101 6.95 12.06 21.23
N SER A 102 6.84 12.80 22.33
CA SER A 102 7.81 12.75 23.42
C SER A 102 7.21 11.99 24.60
N PHE A 103 8.01 11.12 25.20
CA PHE A 103 7.63 10.38 26.41
C PHE A 103 8.46 10.88 27.59
N PRO A 104 8.09 12.01 28.23
CA PRO A 104 8.90 12.65 29.26
C PRO A 104 9.03 11.84 30.57
N SER A 105 8.28 10.74 30.72
CA SER A 105 8.23 9.94 31.94
C SER A 105 8.53 8.45 31.73
N LEU A 106 9.04 8.07 30.55
CA LEU A 106 9.48 6.68 30.34
C LEU A 106 10.80 6.47 31.12
N PRO A 107 10.85 5.49 32.04
CA PRO A 107 12.02 5.37 32.89
C PRO A 107 13.25 4.95 32.06
N PRO A 108 14.47 5.41 32.44
CA PRO A 108 15.66 5.31 31.60
C PRO A 108 16.03 3.88 31.17
N ASN A 109 15.62 2.88 31.96
CA ASN A 109 15.81 1.46 31.70
C ASN A 109 15.16 0.95 30.39
N PHE A 110 14.23 1.69 29.79
CA PHE A 110 13.64 1.37 28.49
C PHE A 110 14.39 1.96 27.28
N PHE A 111 15.37 2.84 27.49
CA PHE A 111 16.10 3.51 26.41
C PHE A 111 17.52 2.96 26.14
N PHE A 112 17.96 1.92 26.87
CA PHE A 112 19.30 1.35 26.68
C PHE A 112 19.29 0.17 25.69
N GLU A 113 19.54 0.47 24.42
CA GLU A 113 20.15 -0.50 23.51
C GLU A 113 21.63 -0.66 23.92
N LYS A 114 22.02 -1.87 24.36
CA LYS A 114 23.42 -2.16 24.69
C LYS A 114 24.26 -2.04 23.42
N ARG A 115 24.99 -0.94 23.26
CA ARG A 115 26.11 -0.87 22.33
C ARG A 115 27.18 -1.84 22.81
N GLN A 116 27.26 -3.01 22.20
CA GLN A 116 28.39 -3.92 22.34
C GLN A 116 29.59 -3.25 21.62
N TYR A 117 30.51 -2.70 22.40
CA TYR A 117 31.82 -2.33 21.90
C TYR A 117 32.63 -3.62 21.73
N PHE A 118 32.99 -3.95 20.50
CA PHE A 118 33.99 -4.98 20.21
C PHE A 118 35.36 -4.47 20.70
N HIS A 119 36.06 -5.32 21.45
CA HIS A 119 37.40 -5.08 21.97
C HIS A 119 38.47 -5.68 21.04
#